data_AF-A0A925N7U2-F1
#
_entry.id   AF-A0A925N7U2-F1
#
_cell.length_a   1.000
_cell.length_b   1.000
_cell.length_c   1.000
_cell.angle_alpha   90.00
_cell.angle_beta   90.00
_cell.angle_gamma   90.00
#
_symmetry.space_group_name_H-M   'P 1'
#
loop_
_entity.id
_entity.type
_entity.pdbx_description
1 polymer ?
#
loop_
_entity_poly.entity_id
_entity_poly.type
_entity_poly.pdbx_seq_one_letter_code
_entity_poly.pdbx_strand_id
1 'polypeptide(L)'
;YHSVPTLVERELVLYAASVVSEYLDERYPHPPLMPVDPLSRARLRLAMLRIEHDWVPQVQAIQLGNKQQAEAGRKRLKELLLASVPLFKASKFFLNPEMSLADCAMAPIIWRLPALDIPLPKDGKAIEDYGNRIFRNPGFVRSLTPQEKNLREIPA
;
A
#
# COMPACT_ATOMS: atom_id res chain seq x y z
N TYR A 1 23.38 -1.89 5.91
CA TYR A 1 22.24 -1.30 5.19
C TYR A 1 21.53 -0.37 6.17
N HIS A 2 21.55 0.95 5.94
CA HIS A 2 20.88 1.95 6.79
C HIS A 2 19.55 2.38 6.15
N SER A 3 18.71 1.40 5.79
CA SER A 3 17.42 1.66 5.15
C SER A 3 16.29 1.73 6.17
N VAL A 4 15.28 2.53 5.87
CA VAL A 4 14.05 2.60 6.64
C VAL A 4 12.91 1.92 5.87
N PRO A 5 11.96 1.27 6.55
CA PRO A 5 11.93 1.02 8.00
C PRO A 5 12.92 -0.08 8.44
N THR A 6 13.42 0.04 9.67
CA THR A 6 14.20 -1.01 10.37
C THR A 6 13.50 -1.30 11.71
N LEU A 7 13.23 -2.58 11.98
CA LEU A 7 12.73 -3.07 13.27
C LEU A 7 13.89 -3.62 14.08
N VAL A 8 13.99 -3.20 15.35
CA VAL A 8 14.97 -3.72 16.31
C VAL A 8 14.21 -4.30 17.49
N GLU A 9 14.37 -5.60 17.74
CA GLU A 9 13.80 -6.29 18.91
C GLU A 9 14.91 -7.08 19.61
N ARG A 10 15.39 -6.57 20.76
CA ARG A 10 16.57 -7.09 21.46
C ARG A 10 17.81 -7.11 20.55
N GLU A 11 18.29 -8.29 20.17
CA GLU A 11 19.43 -8.50 19.28
C GLU A 11 19.01 -8.69 17.81
N LEU A 12 17.70 -8.83 17.53
CA LEU A 12 17.18 -8.99 16.18
C LEU A 12 17.08 -7.63 15.48
N VAL A 13 17.67 -7.54 14.29
CA VAL A 13 17.58 -6.36 13.41
C VAL A 13 17.02 -6.78 12.06
N LEU A 14 15.82 -6.31 11.73
CA LEU A 14 15.14 -6.58 10.46
C LEU A 14 15.00 -5.29 9.66
N TYR A 15 15.28 -5.36 8.37
CA TYR A 15 15.14 -4.28 7.41
C TYR A 15 14.24 -4.71 6.25
N ALA A 16 13.81 -3.73 5.44
CA ALA A 16 12.79 -3.85 4.39
C ALA A 16 11.37 -4.06 4.95
N ALA A 17 10.44 -3.25 4.45
CA ALA A 17 9.08 -3.21 4.96
C ALA A 17 8.35 -4.55 4.82
N SER A 18 8.58 -5.30 3.74
CA SER A 18 8.00 -6.62 3.50
C SER A 18 8.44 -7.64 4.55
N VAL A 19 9.74 -7.72 4.83
CA VAL A 19 10.31 -8.63 5.84
C VAL A 19 9.81 -8.27 7.24
N VAL A 20 9.84 -6.98 7.59
CA VAL A 20 9.34 -6.50 8.89
C VAL A 20 7.85 -6.82 9.05
N SER A 21 7.04 -6.62 8.00
CA SER A 21 5.60 -6.87 8.08
C SER A 21 5.27 -8.36 8.19
N GLU A 22 5.97 -9.23 7.47
CA GLU A 22 5.80 -10.69 7.61
C GLU A 22 6.20 -11.17 9.02
N TYR A 23 7.32 -10.67 9.55
CA TYR A 23 7.73 -10.98 10.92
C TYR A 23 6.68 -10.57 11.95
N LEU A 24 6.11 -9.37 11.82
CA LEU A 24 5.07 -8.89 12.73
C LEU A 24 3.79 -9.73 12.65
N ASP A 25 3.38 -10.15 11.45
CA ASP A 25 2.22 -11.02 11.26
C ASP A 25 2.44 -12.41 11.89
N GLU A 26 3.62 -13.00 11.74
CA GLU A 26 3.95 -14.30 12.34
C GLU A 26 4.13 -14.21 13.86
N ARG A 27 4.73 -13.13 14.36
CA ARG A 27 4.99 -12.92 15.79
C ARG A 27 3.73 -12.55 16.57
N TYR A 28 2.82 -11.80 15.94
CA TYR A 28 1.59 -11.28 16.52
C TYR A 28 0.37 -11.64 15.63
N PRO A 29 -0.06 -12.91 15.59
CA PRO A 29 -0.97 -13.46 14.58
C PRO A 29 -2.46 -13.06 14.74
N HIS A 30 -2.76 -12.08 15.59
CA HIS A 30 -4.14 -11.70 15.92
C HIS A 30 -4.36 -10.18 15.79
N PRO A 31 -5.20 -9.72 14.85
CA PRO A 31 -5.83 -10.50 13.77
C PRO A 31 -4.83 -10.91 12.67
N PRO A 32 -5.01 -12.06 11.99
CA PRO A 32 -4.09 -12.50 10.93
C PRO A 32 -4.22 -11.61 9.69
N LEU A 33 -3.10 -11.17 9.12
CA LEU A 33 -3.03 -10.38 7.89
C LEU A 33 -2.54 -11.18 6.68
N MET A 34 -2.22 -12.46 6.88
CA MET A 34 -1.94 -13.40 5.79
C MET A 34 -2.86 -14.63 5.89
N PRO A 35 -3.32 -15.17 4.75
CA PRO A 35 -4.11 -16.39 4.73
C PRO A 35 -3.27 -17.58 5.21
N VAL A 36 -3.95 -18.65 5.64
CA VAL A 36 -3.31 -19.91 6.02
C VAL A 36 -3.00 -20.77 4.79
N ASP A 37 -3.86 -20.71 3.76
CA ASP A 37 -3.72 -21.46 2.52
C ASP A 37 -2.43 -21.06 1.74
N PRO A 38 -1.52 -22.00 1.43
CA PRO A 38 -0.26 -21.70 0.77
C PRO A 38 -0.40 -21.00 -0.58
N LEU A 39 -1.41 -21.37 -1.38
CA LEU A 39 -1.61 -20.78 -2.70
C LEU A 39 -2.04 -19.31 -2.59
N SER A 40 -2.96 -19.02 -1.68
CA SER A 40 -3.40 -17.67 -1.37
C SER A 40 -2.26 -16.82 -0.82
N ARG A 41 -1.43 -17.38 0.08
CA ARG A 41 -0.21 -16.71 0.59
C ARG A 41 0.76 -16.33 -0.54
N ALA A 42 1.04 -17.27 -1.44
CA ALA A 42 1.95 -17.04 -2.57
C ALA A 42 1.43 -15.94 -3.50
N ARG A 43 0.12 -15.92 -3.77
CA ARG A 43 -0.52 -14.87 -4.60
C ARG A 43 -0.39 -13.49 -3.97
N LEU A 44 -0.60 -13.36 -2.66
CA LEU A 44 -0.46 -12.08 -1.97
C LEU A 44 0.99 -11.61 -1.91
N ARG A 45 1.95 -12.51 -1.65
CA ARG A 45 3.39 -12.18 -1.70
C ARG A 45 3.81 -11.67 -3.08
N LEU A 46 3.36 -12.34 -4.14
CA LEU A 46 3.62 -11.87 -5.51
C LEU A 46 2.98 -10.50 -5.77
N ALA A 47 1.77 -10.27 -5.27
CA ALA A 47 1.10 -8.98 -5.42
C ALA A 47 1.86 -7.86 -4.68
N MET A 48 2.32 -8.10 -3.45
CA MET A 48 3.14 -7.17 -2.68
C MET A 48 4.47 -6.87 -3.39
N LEU A 49 5.15 -7.89 -3.91
CA LEU A 49 6.37 -7.72 -4.70
C LEU A 49 6.14 -6.82 -5.92
N ARG A 50 5.03 -7.01 -6.63
CA ARG A 50 4.67 -6.17 -7.78
C ARG A 50 4.37 -4.72 -7.37
N ILE A 51 3.72 -4.50 -6.24
CA ILE A 51 3.51 -3.14 -5.71
C ILE A 51 4.87 -2.49 -5.42
N GLU A 52 5.76 -3.21 -4.73
CA GLU A 52 7.10 -2.72 -4.39
C GLU A 52 7.95 -2.42 -5.62
N HIS A 53 7.91 -3.25 -6.66
CA HIS A 53 8.73 -3.06 -7.87
C HIS A 53 8.11 -2.12 -8.90
N ASP A 54 6.79 -2.12 -9.07
CA ASP A 54 6.14 -1.37 -10.14
C ASP A 54 5.62 0.00 -9.67
N TRP A 55 5.15 0.12 -8.43
CA TRP A 55 4.44 1.32 -7.94
C TRP A 55 5.34 2.21 -7.09
N VAL A 56 6.05 1.64 -6.12
CA VAL A 56 6.89 2.41 -5.18
C VAL A 56 7.94 3.27 -5.90
N PRO A 57 8.63 2.80 -6.96
CA PRO A 57 9.58 3.64 -7.68
C PRO A 57 8.92 4.85 -8.35
N GLN A 58 7.64 4.74 -8.75
CA GLN A 58 6.91 5.87 -9.32
C GLN A 58 6.58 6.90 -8.26
N VAL A 59 6.17 6.46 -7.07
CA VAL A 59 5.94 7.35 -5.92
C VAL A 59 7.24 8.07 -5.55
N GLN A 60 8.36 7.35 -5.49
CA GLN A 60 9.68 7.93 -5.22
C GLN A 60 10.10 8.94 -6.30
N ALA A 61 9.89 8.62 -7.58
CA ALA A 61 10.18 9.52 -8.69
C ALA A 61 9.36 10.82 -8.62
N ILE A 62 8.10 10.74 -8.18
CA ILE A 62 7.24 11.92 -8.00
C ILE A 62 7.70 12.79 -6.83
N GLN A 63 8.10 12.19 -5.72
CA GLN A 63 8.42 12.91 -4.49
C GLN A 63 9.86 13.43 -4.42
N LEU A 64 10.80 12.68 -4.98
CA LEU A 64 12.23 12.92 -4.81
C LEU A 64 12.95 13.22 -6.15
N GLY A 65 12.28 12.96 -7.27
CA GLY A 65 12.85 13.17 -8.60
C GLY A 65 12.77 14.62 -9.07
N ASN A 66 13.44 14.90 -10.19
CA ASN A 66 13.29 16.16 -10.91
C ASN A 66 11.92 16.22 -11.63
N LYS A 67 11.61 17.38 -12.23
CA LYS A 67 10.32 17.60 -12.91
C LYS A 67 9.98 16.53 -13.95
N GLN A 68 10.96 16.13 -14.78
CA GLN A 68 10.75 15.12 -15.82
C GLN A 68 10.46 13.73 -15.22
N GLN A 69 11.19 13.35 -14.18
CA GLN A 69 10.96 12.10 -13.46
C GLN A 69 9.59 12.08 -12.77
N ALA A 70 9.19 13.20 -12.17
CA ALA A 70 7.89 13.31 -11.52
C ALA A 70 6.73 13.22 -12.53
N GLU A 71 6.83 13.87 -13.70
CA GLU A 71 5.83 13.76 -14.77
C GLU A 71 5.73 12.32 -15.31
N ALA A 72 6.88 11.68 -15.55
CA ALA A 72 6.93 10.27 -15.97
C ALA A 72 6.32 9.33 -14.92
N GLY A 73 6.65 9.54 -13.65
CA GLY A 73 6.12 8.77 -12.53
C GLY A 73 4.61 8.90 -12.37
N ARG A 74 4.05 10.12 -12.45
CA ARG A 74 2.60 10.34 -12.43
C ARG A 74 1.90 9.62 -13.58
N LYS A 75 2.43 9.74 -14.79
CA LYS A 75 1.88 9.05 -15.97
C LYS A 75 1.88 7.54 -15.76
N ARG A 76 3.01 6.97 -15.34
CA ARG A 76 3.15 5.53 -15.15
C ARG A 76 2.27 5.00 -14.03
N LEU A 77 2.22 5.69 -12.89
CA LEU A 77 1.38 5.27 -11.76
C LEU A 77 -0.12 5.34 -12.12
N LYS A 78 -0.54 6.33 -12.92
CA LYS A 78 -1.91 6.40 -13.46
C LYS A 78 -2.24 5.21 -14.37
N GLU A 79 -1.32 4.80 -15.24
CA GLU A 79 -1.49 3.60 -16.09
C GLU A 79 -1.62 2.32 -15.24
N LEU A 80 -0.80 2.18 -14.19
CA LEU A 80 -0.85 1.03 -13.28
C LEU A 80 -2.18 0.99 -12.49
N LEU A 81 -2.66 2.14 -12.01
CA LEU A 81 -3.97 2.26 -11.36
C LEU A 81 -5.09 1.83 -12.31
N LEU A 82 -5.09 2.32 -13.55
CA LEU A 82 -6.05 1.97 -14.59
C LEU A 82 -6.06 0.46 -14.87
N ALA A 83 -4.88 -0.14 -15.06
CA ALA A 83 -4.74 -1.57 -15.31
C ALA A 83 -5.21 -2.44 -14.13
N SER A 84 -5.19 -1.89 -12.91
CA SER A 84 -5.54 -2.61 -11.69
C SER A 84 -7.00 -2.45 -11.27
N VAL A 85 -7.79 -1.59 -11.94
CA VAL A 85 -9.22 -1.39 -11.65
C VAL A 85 -10.01 -2.70 -11.53
N PRO A 86 -9.83 -3.71 -12.42
CA PRO A 86 -10.55 -4.98 -12.29
C PRO A 86 -10.26 -5.70 -10.97
N LEU A 87 -9.05 -5.57 -10.42
CA LEU A 87 -8.66 -6.20 -9.16
C LEU A 87 -9.41 -5.58 -7.97
N PHE A 88 -9.61 -4.26 -7.97
CA PHE A 88 -10.41 -3.55 -6.96
C PHE A 88 -11.91 -3.85 -7.03
N LYS A 89 -12.40 -4.28 -8.22
CA LYS A 89 -13.79 -4.71 -8.41
C LYS A 89 -13.99 -6.19 -8.07
N ALA A 90 -12.95 -7.01 -8.17
CA ALA A 90 -13.04 -8.47 -8.01
C ALA A 90 -13.26 -8.93 -6.56
N SER A 91 -12.74 -8.18 -5.57
CA SER A 91 -12.88 -8.54 -4.16
C SER A 91 -12.95 -7.29 -3.27
N LYS A 92 -13.41 -7.47 -2.03
CA LYS A 92 -13.57 -6.40 -1.03
C LYS A 92 -12.22 -5.74 -0.68
N PHE A 93 -11.20 -6.57 -0.51
CA PHE A 93 -9.80 -6.22 -0.26
C PHE A 93 -8.93 -6.73 -1.42
N PHE A 94 -7.68 -6.31 -1.50
CA PHE A 94 -6.84 -6.54 -2.67
C PHE A 94 -6.53 -8.04 -2.81
N LEU A 95 -7.15 -8.69 -3.81
CA LEU A 95 -7.06 -10.14 -4.08
C LEU A 95 -7.55 -11.07 -2.95
N ASN A 96 -8.22 -10.52 -1.93
CA ASN A 96 -8.61 -11.28 -0.73
C ASN A 96 -9.98 -10.79 -0.20
N PRO A 97 -10.83 -11.64 0.43
CA PRO A 97 -12.09 -11.20 1.03
C PRO A 97 -11.92 -10.45 2.36
N GLU A 98 -10.77 -10.61 3.01
CA GLU A 98 -10.39 -9.98 4.27
C GLU A 98 -9.13 -9.11 4.10
N MET A 99 -8.94 -8.13 4.98
CA MET A 99 -7.77 -7.26 4.93
C MET A 99 -6.48 -8.05 5.16
N SER A 100 -5.45 -7.71 4.41
CA SER A 100 -4.17 -8.42 4.40
C SER A 100 -2.96 -7.48 4.37
N LEU A 101 -1.75 -8.04 4.41
CA LEU A 101 -0.51 -7.27 4.21
C LEU A 101 -0.46 -6.58 2.84
N ALA A 102 -1.12 -7.12 1.80
CA ALA A 102 -1.19 -6.48 0.50
C ALA A 102 -1.99 -5.16 0.58
N ASP A 103 -3.05 -5.12 1.38
CA ASP A 103 -3.81 -3.90 1.64
C ASP A 103 -2.98 -2.88 2.44
N CYS A 104 -2.20 -3.35 3.41
CA CYS A 104 -1.27 -2.51 4.18
C CYS A 104 -0.18 -1.88 3.28
N ALA A 105 0.29 -2.61 2.26
CA ALA A 105 1.24 -2.08 1.28
C ALA A 105 0.59 -1.08 0.30
N MET A 106 -0.67 -1.32 -0.10
CA MET A 106 -1.39 -0.49 -1.07
C MET A 106 -1.94 0.81 -0.47
N ALA A 107 -2.44 0.77 0.77
CA ALA A 107 -3.14 1.88 1.40
C ALA A 107 -2.33 3.20 1.48
N PRO A 108 -1.03 3.19 1.83
CA PRO A 108 -0.21 4.40 1.85
C PRO A 108 -0.11 5.09 0.49
N ILE A 109 -0.14 4.33 -0.61
CA ILE A 109 -0.09 4.87 -1.98
C ILE A 109 -1.44 5.51 -2.33
N ILE A 110 -2.55 4.80 -2.08
CA ILE A 110 -3.90 5.33 -2.37
C ILE A 110 -4.19 6.59 -1.55
N TRP A 111 -3.78 6.61 -0.28
CA TRP A 111 -3.93 7.78 0.59
C TRP A 111 -3.26 9.03 0.00
N ARG A 112 -2.11 8.84 -0.65
CA ARG A 112 -1.27 9.92 -1.19
C ARG A 112 -1.67 10.38 -2.59
N LEU A 113 -2.60 9.73 -3.29
CA LEU A 113 -2.94 10.08 -4.67
C LEU A 113 -3.24 11.58 -4.87
N PRO A 114 -4.01 12.26 -3.99
CA PRO A 114 -4.22 13.71 -4.13
C PRO A 114 -2.91 14.50 -4.01
N ALA A 115 -2.08 14.19 -3.00
CA ALA A 115 -0.80 14.86 -2.78
C ALA A 115 0.26 14.56 -3.85
N LEU A 116 0.07 13.49 -4.64
CA LEU A 116 0.92 13.14 -5.78
C LEU A 116 0.41 13.77 -7.10
N ASP A 117 -0.67 14.55 -7.08
CA ASP A 117 -1.39 15.07 -8.24
C ASP A 117 -1.80 13.97 -9.24
N ILE A 118 -2.23 12.81 -8.73
CA ILE A 118 -2.69 11.70 -9.56
C ILE A 118 -4.22 11.65 -9.51
N PRO A 119 -4.90 12.17 -10.55
CA PRO A 119 -6.35 12.06 -10.61
C PRO A 119 -6.74 10.60 -10.82
N LEU A 120 -7.74 10.17 -10.05
CA LEU A 120 -8.36 8.87 -10.26
C LEU A 120 -8.95 8.77 -11.69
N PRO A 121 -8.93 7.58 -12.30
CA PRO A 121 -9.51 7.38 -13.62
C PRO A 121 -11.05 7.50 -13.60
N LYS A 122 -11.70 7.49 -14.77
CA LYS A 122 -13.17 7.55 -14.88
C LYS A 122 -13.86 6.44 -14.05
N ASP A 123 -13.27 5.25 -14.02
CA ASP A 123 -13.71 4.10 -13.22
C ASP A 123 -13.08 4.05 -11.81
N GLY A 124 -12.44 5.14 -11.38
CA GLY A 124 -11.68 5.23 -10.14
C GLY A 124 -12.51 5.12 -8.87
N LYS A 125 -13.85 5.15 -8.97
CA LYS A 125 -14.75 4.93 -7.83
C LYS A 125 -14.45 3.61 -7.11
N ALA A 126 -14.10 2.54 -7.83
CA ALA A 126 -13.75 1.26 -7.20
C ALA A 126 -12.48 1.35 -6.32
N ILE A 127 -11.48 2.14 -6.76
CA ILE A 127 -10.24 2.40 -6.03
C ILE A 127 -10.53 3.27 -4.80
N GLU A 128 -11.35 4.30 -5.00
CA GLU A 128 -11.77 5.22 -3.95
C GLU A 128 -12.58 4.52 -2.85
N ASP A 129 -13.56 3.71 -3.23
CA ASP A 129 -14.36 2.92 -2.30
C ASP A 129 -13.49 1.89 -1.56
N TYR A 130 -12.51 1.30 -2.24
CA TYR A 130 -11.49 0.44 -1.61
C TYR A 130 -10.66 1.19 -0.57
N GLY A 131 -10.11 2.36 -0.94
CA GLY A 131 -9.33 3.19 -0.03
C GLY A 131 -10.14 3.60 1.19
N ASN A 132 -11.36 4.10 0.99
CA ASN A 132 -12.24 4.55 2.06
C ASN A 132 -12.61 3.44 3.05
N ARG A 133 -12.71 2.17 2.61
CA ARG A 133 -12.89 1.03 3.53
C ARG A 133 -11.69 0.87 4.47
N ILE A 134 -10.48 1.04 3.97
CA ILE A 134 -9.26 0.91 4.77
C ILE A 134 -9.05 2.15 5.64
N PHE A 135 -9.31 3.35 5.13
CA PHE A 135 -9.07 4.61 5.84
C PHE A 135 -9.95 4.80 7.08
N ARG A 136 -11.11 4.14 7.11
CA ARG A 136 -12.00 4.07 8.28
C ARG A 136 -11.51 3.08 9.34
N ASN A 137 -10.54 2.21 9.04
CA ASN A 137 -10.01 1.28 10.02
C ASN A 137 -9.26 2.07 11.12
N PRO A 138 -9.60 1.89 12.41
CA PRO A 138 -8.91 2.58 13.50
C PRO A 138 -7.39 2.33 13.52
N GLY A 139 -6.95 1.16 13.06
CA GLY A 139 -5.54 0.84 12.88
C GLY A 139 -4.85 1.74 11.86
N PHE A 140 -5.48 2.00 10.71
CA PHE A 140 -4.95 2.93 9.70
C PHE A 140 -4.91 4.36 10.23
N VAL A 141 -5.98 4.83 10.88
CA VAL A 141 -6.03 6.19 11.45
C VAL A 141 -4.92 6.40 12.49
N ARG A 142 -4.63 5.39 13.31
CA ARG A 142 -3.54 5.43 14.29
C ARG A 142 -2.15 5.33 13.66
N SER A 143 -2.01 4.71 12.48
CA SER A 143 -0.71 4.58 11.81
C SER A 143 -0.27 5.88 11.12
N LEU A 144 -1.19 6.81 10.83
CA LEU A 144 -0.87 8.07 10.17
C LEU A 144 -0.05 8.99 11.07
N THR A 145 1.10 9.45 10.56
CA THR A 145 1.87 10.55 11.13
C THR A 145 1.11 11.89 11.01
N PRO A 146 1.46 12.92 11.81
CA PRO A 146 0.85 14.25 11.69
C PRO A 146 0.94 14.83 10.27
N GLN A 147 2.06 14.60 9.58
CA GLN A 147 2.28 15.05 8.21
C GLN A 147 1.34 14.33 7.24
N GLU A 148 1.16 13.02 7.38
CA GLU A 148 0.27 12.24 6.52
C GLU A 148 -1.20 12.58 6.71
N LYS A 149 -1.62 12.96 7.93
CA LYS A 149 -2.99 13.41 8.21
C LYS A 149 -3.37 14.68 7.45
N ASN A 150 -2.41 15.51 7.09
CA ASN A 150 -2.63 16.73 6.33
C ASN A 150 -2.75 16.49 4.81
N LEU A 151 -2.47 15.27 4.32
CA LEU A 151 -2.50 14.98 2.88
C LEU A 151 -3.93 14.79 2.35
N ARG A 152 -4.86 14.38 3.21
CA ARG A 152 -6.21 14.00 2.85
C ARG A 152 -7.10 13.96 4.09
N GLU A 153 -8.37 14.33 3.95
CA GLU A 153 -9.35 14.18 5.03
C GLU A 153 -9.70 12.70 5.26
N ILE A 154 -9.82 12.31 6.53
CA ILE A 154 -10.27 10.97 6.89
C ILE A 154 -11.77 10.87 6.54
N PRO A 155 -12.19 9.87 5.76
CA PRO A 155 -13.60 9.67 5.45
C PRO A 155 -14.42 9.47 6.72
N ALA A 156 -15.57 10.15 6.80
CA ALA A 156 -16.56 9.94 7.85
C ALA A 156 -17.09 8.49 7.86
#